data_AF-A0A6L4YGF0-F1
#
_entry.id   AF-A0A6L4YGF0-F1
#
_cell.length_a   1.000
_cell.length_b   1.000
_cell.length_c   1.000
_cell.angle_alpha   90.00
_cell.angle_beta   90.00
_cell.angle_gamma   90.00
#
_symmetry.space_group_name_H-M   'P 1'
#
loop_
_entity.id
_entity.type
_entity.pdbx_description
1 polymer ?
#
loop_
_entity_poly.entity_id
_entity_poly.type
_entity_poly.pdbx_seq_one_letter_code
_entity_poly.pdbx_strand_id
1 'polypeptide(L)'
;MRPAAILRRVVGLLLCMGAWLAAAQEMPQLSAGQSLYLPIYSHLYHGDVHPRTGKPSETLVSTHISIRNTDPSAGMKVVSARYYNTDGKLLREFLQKPQAIPPLGTYELYVPRSDSSGGSGANFIIDWRADKPINPPLVEALHADIREARTLLFVTTARPIQTR
;
A
#
# COMPACT_ATOMS: atom_id res chain seq x y z
N MET A 1 13.32 63.90 18.00
CA MET A 1 12.44 62.92 17.32
C MET A 1 13.28 61.75 16.80
N ARG A 2 13.08 60.60 17.45
CA ARG A 2 13.26 59.17 17.07
C ARG A 2 14.50 58.69 16.26
N PRO A 3 15.36 57.83 16.86
CA PRO A 3 16.37 57.05 16.14
C PRO A 3 15.73 55.80 15.51
N ALA A 4 15.68 55.73 14.18
CA ALA A 4 14.97 54.69 13.43
C ALA A 4 15.89 53.71 12.66
N ALA A 5 17.17 53.58 13.04
CA ALA A 5 18.15 52.85 12.22
C ALA A 5 18.67 51.53 12.80
N ILE A 6 18.37 51.17 14.05
CA ILE A 6 18.98 49.97 14.69
C ILE A 6 18.04 48.75 14.66
N LEU A 7 16.72 48.94 14.48
CA LEU A 7 15.75 47.85 14.60
C LEU A 7 15.68 46.90 13.37
N ARG A 8 16.38 47.22 12.28
CA ARG A 8 16.25 46.46 11.02
C ARG A 8 17.20 45.28 10.86
N ARG A 9 18.13 45.05 11.81
CA ARG A 9 19.14 43.97 11.70
C ARG A 9 18.93 42.77 12.63
N VAL A 10 17.99 42.82 13.57
CA VAL A 10 17.74 41.69 14.51
C VAL A 10 16.56 40.81 14.06
N VAL A 11 15.66 41.32 13.22
CA VAL A 11 14.49 40.54 12.73
C VAL A 11 14.87 39.50 11.66
N GLY A 12 15.99 39.69 10.96
CA GLY A 12 16.45 38.76 9.91
C GLY A 12 17.07 37.46 10.42
N LEU A 13 17.53 37.41 11.68
CA LEU A 13 18.21 36.21 12.22
C LEU A 13 17.26 35.25 12.93
N LEU A 14 16.06 35.70 13.31
CA LEU A 14 15.03 34.86 13.95
C LEU A 14 14.08 34.18 12.94
N LEU A 15 14.07 34.62 11.68
CA LEU A 15 13.23 34.04 10.62
C LEU A 15 13.86 32.82 9.93
N CYS A 16 15.12 32.48 10.22
CA CYS A 16 15.80 31.31 9.62
C CYS A 16 15.76 30.05 10.49
N MET A 17 15.27 30.10 11.74
CA MET A 17 15.16 28.92 12.61
C MET A 17 13.83 28.15 12.47
N GLY A 18 12.83 28.72 11.78
CA GLY A 18 11.49 28.13 11.70
C GLY A 18 11.27 27.12 10.58
N ALA A 19 12.25 26.92 9.68
CA ALA A 19 12.08 26.11 8.47
C ALA A 19 12.73 24.71 8.53
N TRP A 20 13.17 24.28 9.71
CA TRP A 20 13.68 22.92 9.95
C TRP A 20 12.70 22.10 10.80
N LEU A 21 11.43 22.10 10.43
CA LEU A 21 10.62 20.90 10.63
C LEU A 21 10.97 19.97 9.47
N ALA A 22 12.19 19.43 9.50
CA ALA A 22 12.49 18.23 8.75
C ALA A 22 11.39 17.24 9.13
N ALA A 23 10.62 16.76 8.15
CA ALA A 23 9.82 15.58 8.32
C ALA A 23 10.81 14.45 8.66
N ALA A 24 11.06 14.26 9.96
CA ALA A 24 11.74 13.08 10.44
C ALA A 24 10.89 11.93 9.94
N GLN A 25 11.37 11.20 8.94
CA GLN A 25 10.76 9.94 8.57
C GLN A 25 10.96 9.05 9.78
N GLU A 26 9.91 8.90 10.59
CA GLU A 26 9.92 7.97 11.71
C GLU A 26 10.34 6.61 11.17
N MET A 27 11.43 6.07 11.71
CA MET A 27 11.82 4.71 11.38
C MET A 27 10.63 3.80 11.72
N PRO A 28 10.21 2.89 10.81
CA PRO A 28 9.11 2.00 11.08
C PRO A 28 9.35 1.27 12.41
N GLN A 29 8.38 1.38 13.33
CA GLN A 29 8.48 0.69 14.60
C GLN A 29 8.50 -0.82 14.36
N LEU A 30 9.46 -1.51 14.98
CA LEU A 30 9.53 -2.97 14.91
C LEU A 30 8.25 -3.59 15.46
N SER A 31 7.80 -4.67 14.82
CA SER A 31 6.60 -5.41 15.24
C SER A 31 6.82 -6.91 15.16
N ALA A 32 6.18 -7.65 16.07
CA ALA A 32 6.13 -9.12 16.01
C ALA A 32 4.94 -9.62 15.17
N GLY A 33 4.08 -8.72 14.68
CA GLY A 33 2.96 -9.06 13.80
C GLY A 33 1.95 -7.94 13.66
N GLN A 34 1.28 -7.88 12.51
CA GLN A 34 0.24 -6.88 12.21
C GLN A 34 -0.79 -7.47 11.25
N SER A 35 -1.97 -6.85 11.21
CA SER A 35 -2.90 -6.97 10.09
C SER A 35 -2.63 -5.82 9.11
N LEU A 36 -2.52 -6.14 7.83
CA LEU A 36 -2.28 -5.19 6.76
C LEU A 36 -3.49 -5.15 5.81
N TYR A 37 -3.96 -3.95 5.51
CA TYR A 37 -4.96 -3.70 4.47
C TYR A 37 -4.24 -3.32 3.17
N LEU A 38 -4.39 -4.12 2.13
CA LEU A 38 -3.84 -3.87 0.79
C LEU A 38 -4.98 -3.62 -0.19
N PRO A 39 -5.21 -2.38 -0.67
CA PRO A 39 -6.19 -2.12 -1.70
C PRO A 39 -5.71 -2.71 -3.03
N ILE A 40 -6.59 -3.40 -3.76
CA ILE A 40 -6.31 -3.90 -5.10
C ILE A 40 -7.51 -3.63 -6.02
N TYR A 41 -7.28 -3.67 -7.32
CA TYR A 41 -8.31 -3.38 -8.31
C TYR A 41 -8.39 -4.54 -9.28
N SER A 42 -9.58 -5.13 -9.45
CA SER A 42 -9.85 -5.98 -10.62
C SER A 42 -10.06 -5.12 -11.88
N HIS A 43 -10.55 -3.89 -11.70
CA HIS A 43 -10.71 -2.90 -12.76
C HIS A 43 -10.65 -1.48 -12.23
N LEU A 44 -10.37 -0.54 -13.13
CA LEU A 44 -10.47 0.90 -12.87
C LEU A 44 -11.47 1.57 -13.79
N TYR A 45 -12.03 2.69 -13.31
CA TYR A 45 -12.87 3.59 -14.09
C TYR A 45 -12.04 4.66 -14.78
N HIS A 46 -12.38 5.02 -16.01
CA HIS A 46 -11.72 6.10 -16.75
C HIS A 46 -12.63 6.72 -17.83
N GLY A 47 -12.17 7.85 -18.39
CA GLY A 47 -12.88 8.58 -19.44
C GLY A 47 -14.14 9.28 -18.93
N ASP A 48 -14.93 9.80 -19.87
CA ASP A 48 -16.19 10.47 -19.56
C ASP A 48 -17.30 9.47 -19.23
N VAL A 49 -18.30 9.95 -18.49
CA VAL A 49 -19.51 9.20 -18.21
C VAL A 49 -20.34 9.09 -19.48
N HIS A 50 -20.67 7.85 -19.88
CA HIS A 50 -21.41 7.62 -21.11
C HIS A 50 -22.87 8.11 -20.98
N PRO A 51 -23.34 9.04 -21.84
CA PRO A 51 -24.63 9.73 -21.65
C PRO A 51 -25.86 8.83 -21.57
N ARG A 52 -25.82 7.64 -22.19
CA ARG A 52 -26.96 6.70 -22.16
C ARG A 52 -26.96 5.74 -20.98
N THR A 53 -25.77 5.40 -20.46
CA THR A 53 -25.64 4.38 -19.41
C THR A 53 -25.37 5.00 -18.04
N GLY A 54 -24.94 6.27 -18.00
CA GLY A 54 -24.56 6.95 -16.76
C GLY A 54 -23.32 6.37 -16.10
N LYS A 55 -22.51 5.57 -16.81
CA LYS A 55 -21.32 4.91 -16.27
C LYS A 55 -20.04 5.35 -16.99
N PRO A 56 -18.91 5.47 -16.28
CA PRO A 56 -17.59 5.63 -16.92
C PRO A 56 -17.18 4.36 -17.64
N SER A 57 -16.12 4.43 -18.45
CA SER A 57 -15.51 3.24 -19.03
C SER A 57 -14.73 2.45 -17.98
N GLU A 58 -14.65 1.13 -18.16
CA GLU A 58 -13.94 0.22 -17.26
C GLU A 58 -12.79 -0.48 -18.00
N THR A 59 -11.64 -0.58 -17.34
CA THR A 59 -10.51 -1.39 -17.83
C THR A 59 -10.11 -2.42 -16.78
N LEU A 60 -10.23 -3.72 -17.13
CA LEU A 60 -9.75 -4.83 -16.30
C LEU A 60 -8.22 -4.86 -16.23
N VAL A 61 -7.69 -5.18 -15.06
CA VAL A 61 -6.26 -5.37 -14.81
C VAL A 61 -6.01 -6.70 -14.09
N SER A 62 -4.82 -7.27 -14.25
CA SER A 62 -4.33 -8.32 -13.35
C SER A 62 -3.59 -7.70 -12.17
N THR A 63 -3.46 -8.44 -11.07
CA THR A 63 -2.76 -7.97 -9.87
C THR A 63 -1.70 -8.98 -9.44
N HIS A 64 -0.45 -8.54 -9.39
CA HIS A 64 0.68 -9.28 -8.81
C HIS A 64 1.04 -8.65 -7.46
N ILE A 65 0.83 -9.41 -6.39
CA ILE A 65 1.07 -8.97 -5.02
C ILE A 65 2.42 -9.53 -4.56
N SER A 66 3.27 -8.67 -4.02
CA SER A 66 4.55 -9.03 -3.40
C SER A 66 4.48 -8.77 -1.90
N ILE A 67 4.71 -9.80 -1.09
CA ILE A 67 4.90 -9.71 0.36
C ILE A 67 6.39 -9.91 0.64
N ARG A 68 7.09 -8.84 0.97
CA ARG A 68 8.55 -8.83 1.12
C ARG A 68 8.93 -8.71 2.58
N ASN A 69 9.67 -9.68 3.10
CA ASN A 69 10.33 -9.53 4.39
C ASN A 69 11.49 -8.55 4.23
N THR A 70 11.41 -7.40 4.89
CA THR A 70 12.44 -6.35 4.84
C THR A 70 13.47 -6.50 5.96
N ASP A 71 13.31 -7.48 6.84
CA ASP A 71 14.29 -7.78 7.88
C ASP A 71 15.49 -8.55 7.30
N PRO A 72 16.73 -8.09 7.54
CA PRO A 72 17.93 -8.73 7.02
C PRO A 72 18.35 -9.97 7.82
N SER A 73 17.79 -10.19 9.01
CA SER A 73 18.29 -11.15 9.99
C SER A 73 17.28 -12.20 10.42
N ALA A 74 15.99 -11.89 10.33
CA ALA A 74 14.92 -12.68 10.91
C ALA A 74 13.84 -13.02 9.88
N GLY A 75 13.32 -14.23 9.95
CA GLY A 75 12.19 -14.66 9.13
C GLY A 75 10.86 -14.19 9.71
N MET A 76 9.82 -14.31 8.89
CA MET A 76 8.42 -14.06 9.26
C MET A 76 7.51 -15.16 8.69
N LYS A 77 6.25 -15.16 9.11
CA LYS A 77 5.19 -16.00 8.54
C LYS A 77 4.00 -15.15 8.15
N VAL A 78 3.52 -15.31 6.93
CA VAL A 78 2.19 -14.84 6.54
C VAL A 78 1.20 -15.89 7.00
N VAL A 79 0.27 -15.49 7.86
CA VAL A 79 -0.72 -16.37 8.50
C VAL A 79 -1.95 -16.52 7.61
N SER A 80 -2.42 -15.41 7.03
CA SER A 80 -3.59 -15.36 6.14
C SER A 80 -3.45 -14.26 5.10
N ALA A 81 -4.09 -14.45 3.95
CA ALA A 81 -4.24 -13.46 2.89
C ALA A 81 -5.67 -13.53 2.36
N ARG A 82 -6.58 -12.81 3.01
CA ARG A 82 -8.01 -12.84 2.74
C ARG A 82 -8.39 -11.79 1.71
N TYR A 83 -8.98 -12.22 0.59
CA TYR A 83 -9.40 -11.37 -0.51
C TYR A 83 -10.88 -11.00 -0.41
N TYR A 84 -11.18 -9.70 -0.42
CA TYR A 84 -12.52 -9.14 -0.32
C TYR A 84 -12.90 -8.35 -1.57
N ASN A 85 -14.18 -8.36 -1.90
CA ASN A 85 -14.72 -7.53 -2.97
C ASN A 85 -15.01 -6.10 -2.50
N THR A 86 -15.46 -5.27 -3.44
CA THR A 86 -15.88 -3.87 -3.24
C THR A 86 -16.89 -3.69 -2.11
N ASP A 87 -17.77 -4.65 -1.89
CA ASP A 87 -18.82 -4.60 -0.85
C ASP A 87 -18.33 -5.12 0.51
N GLY A 88 -17.04 -5.47 0.65
CA GLY A 88 -16.48 -6.03 1.87
C GLY A 88 -16.83 -7.50 2.10
N LYS A 89 -17.32 -8.22 1.08
CA LYS A 89 -17.57 -9.66 1.14
C LYS A 89 -16.27 -10.43 0.93
N LEU A 90 -15.97 -11.37 1.82
CA LEU A 90 -14.87 -12.32 1.65
C LEU A 90 -15.13 -13.20 0.42
N LEU A 91 -14.21 -13.16 -0.53
CA LEU A 91 -14.25 -13.97 -1.75
C LEU A 91 -13.45 -15.26 -1.58
N ARG A 92 -12.22 -15.16 -1.06
CA ARG A 92 -11.27 -16.28 -0.98
C ARG A 92 -10.20 -16.04 0.08
N GLU A 93 -9.81 -17.10 0.77
CA GLU A 93 -8.51 -17.17 1.45
C GLU A 93 -7.46 -17.71 0.48
N PHE A 94 -6.39 -16.95 0.24
CA PHE A 94 -5.35 -17.33 -0.72
C PHE A 94 -4.32 -18.29 -0.14
N LEU A 95 -4.19 -18.37 1.19
CA LEU A 95 -3.29 -19.29 1.85
C LEU A 95 -4.02 -20.52 2.39
N GLN A 96 -3.67 -21.71 1.88
CA GLN A 96 -4.16 -22.97 2.48
C GLN A 96 -3.51 -23.25 3.85
N LYS A 97 -2.31 -22.73 4.07
CA LYS A 97 -1.55 -22.83 5.32
C LYS A 97 -0.60 -21.63 5.44
N PRO A 98 -0.18 -21.25 6.66
CA PRO A 98 0.79 -20.18 6.86
C PRO A 98 2.06 -20.40 6.05
N GLN A 99 2.60 -19.32 5.46
CA GLN A 99 3.79 -19.34 4.61
C GLN A 99 4.95 -18.63 5.29
N ALA A 100 6.06 -19.34 5.46
CA ALA A 100 7.30 -18.75 5.98
C ALA A 100 7.99 -17.95 4.88
N ILE A 101 8.48 -16.75 5.24
CA ILE A 101 9.30 -15.90 4.38
C ILE A 101 10.65 -15.72 5.09
N PRO A 102 11.77 -16.18 4.49
CA PRO A 102 13.09 -16.02 5.09
C PRO A 102 13.49 -14.53 5.17
N PRO A 103 14.58 -14.18 5.88
CA PRO A 103 15.17 -12.84 5.81
C PRO A 103 15.36 -12.41 4.35
N LEU A 104 14.95 -11.18 4.03
CA LEU A 104 14.96 -10.63 2.66
C LEU A 104 14.19 -11.45 1.60
N GLY A 105 13.40 -12.42 2.03
CA GLY A 105 12.57 -13.25 1.15
C GLY A 105 11.33 -12.53 0.66
N THR A 106 10.72 -13.08 -0.39
CA THR A 106 9.44 -12.60 -0.93
C THR A 106 8.50 -13.78 -1.13
N TYR A 107 7.22 -13.57 -0.81
CA TYR A 107 6.13 -14.46 -1.18
C TYR A 107 5.16 -13.69 -2.08
N GLU A 108 4.66 -14.35 -3.13
CA GLU A 108 3.88 -13.70 -4.17
C GLU A 108 2.48 -14.32 -4.27
N LEU A 109 1.49 -13.46 -4.53
CA LEU A 109 0.13 -13.86 -4.86
C LEU A 109 -0.25 -13.23 -6.20
N TYR A 110 -1.15 -13.88 -6.94
CA TYR A 110 -1.60 -13.41 -8.24
C TYR A 110 -3.12 -13.48 -8.37
N VAL A 111 -3.72 -12.36 -8.78
CA VAL A 111 -5.13 -12.28 -9.19
C VAL A 111 -5.15 -12.10 -10.71
N PRO A 112 -5.64 -13.10 -11.46
CA PRO A 112 -5.66 -13.01 -12.92
C PRO A 112 -6.64 -11.93 -13.37
N ARG A 113 -6.37 -11.32 -14.53
CA ARG A 113 -7.23 -10.30 -15.14
C ARG A 113 -8.68 -10.76 -15.32
N SER A 114 -8.88 -12.04 -15.57
CA SER A 114 -10.22 -12.64 -15.75
C SER A 114 -11.04 -12.67 -14.45
N ASP A 115 -10.40 -12.48 -13.29
CA ASP A 115 -11.07 -12.40 -11.99
C ASP A 115 -11.57 -10.97 -11.74
N SER A 116 -12.77 -10.68 -12.26
CA SER A 116 -13.47 -9.42 -12.02
C SER A 116 -14.29 -9.42 -10.72
N SER A 117 -14.23 -10.49 -9.91
CA SER A 117 -15.12 -10.66 -8.76
C SER A 117 -14.85 -9.68 -7.61
N GLY A 118 -13.63 -9.15 -7.52
CA GLY A 118 -13.27 -8.11 -6.56
C GLY A 118 -13.91 -6.75 -6.86
N GLY A 119 -14.01 -6.40 -8.14
CA GLY A 119 -14.43 -5.09 -8.59
C GLY A 119 -13.37 -3.99 -8.36
N SER A 120 -13.83 -2.74 -8.32
CA SER A 120 -12.98 -1.54 -8.23
C SER A 120 -12.59 -1.14 -6.80
N GLY A 121 -13.17 -1.76 -5.77
CA GLY A 121 -12.87 -1.52 -4.36
C GLY A 121 -12.32 -2.75 -3.65
N ALA A 122 -11.76 -3.70 -4.40
CA ALA A 122 -11.28 -4.95 -3.86
C ALA A 122 -10.08 -4.74 -2.90
N ASN A 123 -9.86 -5.68 -1.99
CA ASN A 123 -8.76 -5.55 -1.04
C ASN A 123 -8.33 -6.90 -0.47
N PHE A 124 -7.13 -6.89 0.11
CA PHE A 124 -6.61 -7.99 0.90
C PHE A 124 -6.45 -7.57 2.36
N ILE A 125 -6.84 -8.46 3.28
CA ILE A 125 -6.40 -8.43 4.67
C ILE A 125 -5.33 -9.50 4.84
N ILE A 126 -4.10 -9.04 5.08
CA ILE A 126 -2.92 -9.89 5.22
C ILE A 126 -2.46 -9.85 6.68
N ASP A 127 -2.50 -11.00 7.34
CA ASP A 127 -2.01 -11.13 8.71
C ASP A 127 -0.64 -11.79 8.68
N TRP A 128 0.33 -11.21 9.38
CA TRP A 128 1.66 -11.77 9.48
C TRP A 128 2.17 -11.76 10.92
N ARG A 129 3.12 -12.65 11.21
CA ARG A 129 3.78 -12.77 12.52
C ARG A 129 5.25 -13.12 12.38
N ALA A 130 6.04 -12.78 13.39
CA ALA A 130 7.43 -13.19 13.56
C ALA A 130 7.69 -13.57 15.02
N ASP A 131 8.71 -14.38 15.27
CA ASP A 131 9.02 -14.87 16.62
C ASP A 131 9.62 -13.77 17.53
N LYS A 132 10.14 -12.70 16.94
CA LYS A 132 10.63 -11.50 17.60
C LYS A 132 10.16 -10.25 16.82
N PRO A 133 10.17 -9.05 17.43
CA PRO A 133 9.94 -7.82 16.68
C PRO A 133 10.95 -7.65 15.55
N ILE A 134 10.45 -7.43 14.33
CA ILE A 134 11.23 -7.24 13.09
C ILE A 134 10.74 -6.00 12.35
N ASN A 135 11.46 -5.61 11.29
CA ASN A 135 10.95 -4.63 10.34
C ASN A 135 9.62 -5.13 9.74
N PRO A 136 8.54 -4.33 9.76
CA PRO A 136 7.31 -4.68 9.07
C PRO A 136 7.56 -5.00 7.59
N PRO A 137 6.88 -6.01 7.02
CA PRO A 137 7.05 -6.35 5.63
C PRO A 137 6.59 -5.23 4.72
N LEU A 138 7.25 -5.09 3.56
CA LEU A 138 6.75 -4.28 2.46
C LEU A 138 5.76 -5.13 1.67
N VAL A 139 4.52 -4.66 1.58
CA VAL A 139 3.47 -5.35 0.81
C VAL A 139 2.91 -4.42 -0.25
N GLU A 140 3.05 -4.83 -1.50
CA GLU A 140 2.69 -4.04 -2.68
C GLU A 140 1.89 -4.89 -3.66
N ALA A 141 1.03 -4.24 -4.43
CA ALA A 141 0.30 -4.85 -5.52
C ALA A 141 0.56 -4.08 -6.82
N LEU A 142 1.25 -4.74 -7.74
CA LEU A 142 1.43 -4.28 -9.11
C LEU A 142 0.21 -4.66 -9.93
N HIS A 143 -0.48 -3.64 -10.44
CA HIS A 143 -1.61 -3.80 -11.33
C HIS A 143 -1.14 -3.61 -12.76
N ALA A 144 -1.53 -4.52 -13.64
CA ALA A 144 -1.09 -4.49 -15.02
C ALA A 144 -2.20 -4.93 -15.99
N ASP A 145 -2.37 -4.13 -17.04
CA ASP A 145 -3.00 -4.50 -18.29
C ASP A 145 -2.01 -4.21 -19.42
N ILE A 146 -1.31 -5.25 -19.86
CA ILE A 146 -0.31 -5.19 -20.93
C ILE A 146 -0.91 -5.89 -22.16
N ARG A 147 -1.22 -5.10 -23.19
CA ARG A 147 -1.74 -5.54 -24.49
C ARG A 147 -0.93 -4.87 -25.60
N GLU A 148 -0.91 -5.46 -26.79
CA GLU A 148 -0.10 -4.98 -27.93
C GLU A 148 -0.26 -3.47 -28.23
N ALA A 149 -1.47 -2.92 -28.08
CA ALA A 149 -1.76 -1.51 -28.38
C ALA A 149 -1.89 -0.60 -27.13
N ARG A 150 -1.85 -1.15 -25.92
CA ARG A 150 -2.07 -0.38 -24.69
C ARG A 150 -1.45 -1.06 -23.49
N THR A 151 -0.74 -0.26 -22.71
CA THR A 151 -0.13 -0.67 -21.45
C THR A 151 -0.59 0.26 -20.34
N LEU A 152 -1.12 -0.32 -19.26
CA LEU A 152 -1.49 0.36 -18.02
C LEU A 152 -0.79 -0.37 -16.87
N LEU A 153 -0.01 0.35 -16.07
CA LEU A 153 0.56 -0.16 -14.83
C LEU A 153 0.46 0.86 -13.71
N PHE A 154 0.19 0.38 -12.51
CA PHE A 154 0.27 1.18 -11.28
C PHE A 154 0.47 0.26 -10.07
N VAL A 155 0.89 0.84 -8.95
CA VAL A 155 1.16 0.12 -7.71
C VAL A 155 0.29 0.65 -6.59
N THR A 156 -0.22 -0.24 -5.75
CA THR A 156 -0.77 0.11 -4.44
C THR A 156 0.07 -0.51 -3.34
N THR A 157 0.07 0.12 -2.16
CA THR A 157 0.85 -0.33 -1.00
C THR A 157 -0.07 -0.59 0.19
N ALA A 158 0.26 -1.60 0.98
CA ALA A 158 -0.53 -1.94 2.15
C ALA A 158 -0.33 -0.94 3.29
N ARG A 159 -1.33 -0.84 4.16
CA ARG A 159 -1.27 -0.06 5.40
C ARG A 159 -1.61 -0.94 6.61
N PRO A 160 -0.92 -0.77 7.74
CA PRO A 160 -1.28 -1.48 8.96
C PRO A 160 -2.66 -1.03 9.45
N ILE A 161 -3.44 -1.99 9.94
CA ILE A 161 -4.76 -1.76 10.54
C ILE A 161 -4.86 -2.50 11.86
N GLN A 162 -5.78 -2.06 12.71
CA GLN A 162 -6.21 -2.82 13.88
C GLN A 162 -7.48 -3.57 13.53
N THR A 163 -7.42 -4.90 13.64
CA THR A 163 -8.59 -5.77 13.64
C THR A 163 -9.02 -5.88 15.11
N ARG A 164 -10.21 -5.32 15.43
CA ARG A 164 -10.76 -5.33 16.80
C ARG A 164 -10.90 -6.74 17.35
#